data_AF-A0A5J4PFL0-F1
#
_entry.id   AF-A0A5J4PFL0-F1
#
_cell.length_a   1.000
_cell.length_b   1.000
_cell.length_c   1.000
_cell.angle_alpha   90.00
_cell.angle_beta   90.00
_cell.angle_gamma   90.00
#
_symmetry.space_group_name_H-M   'P 1'
#
loop_
_entity.id
_entity.type
_entity.pdbx_description
1 polymer ?
#
loop_
_entity_poly.entity_id
_entity_poly.type
_entity_poly.pdbx_seq_one_letter_code
_entity_poly.pdbx_strand_id
1 'polypeptide(L)'
;TVGNQTNLRITLSENLLGLEEVVVVGYGTVKKRDLTGSVSSVGAEDLKKVPVTSFDQAIQGRAAGVQVTQASSAPGGRVMIRVRGGNSLTSSNEPLYVVDGYPIYAGSSAGGNGAGQNPLSTINTSDIVSIEILKDASATAIYGARGANGVVLITTKRGQQGRTQVTFDGYYGTQTIAHKLDMMNAQEYAILVNEARTNDKQAVVFPNPNDLYNFPDPASLGKGVDWQDEIFRSAPVQSYNVGINGGNENTKFSIGGSYFGQEGIIKNSDFQRASAR
;
A
#
# COMPACT_ATOMS: atom_id res chain seq x y z
N THR A 1 -51.05 19.65 21.20
CA THR A 1 -51.97 20.65 20.63
C THR A 1 -51.25 21.99 20.62
N VAL A 2 -50.95 22.55 19.44
CA VAL A 2 -50.39 23.91 19.34
C VAL A 2 -51.57 24.87 19.22
N GLY A 3 -51.94 25.51 20.34
CA GLY A 3 -52.98 26.53 20.36
C GLY A 3 -52.42 27.88 19.98
N ASN A 4 -52.86 28.42 18.84
CA ASN A 4 -52.97 29.84 18.50
C ASN A 4 -51.80 30.80 18.84
N GLN A 5 -50.54 30.35 18.79
CA GLN A 5 -49.38 31.23 18.90
C GLN A 5 -48.77 31.50 17.51
N THR A 6 -48.89 32.75 17.04
CA THR A 6 -48.42 33.23 15.72
C THR A 6 -46.95 33.68 15.70
N ASN A 7 -46.23 33.59 16.82
CA ASN A 7 -44.81 33.92 16.89
C ASN A 7 -44.00 32.75 17.47
N LEU A 8 -43.48 31.91 16.58
CA LEU A 8 -42.48 30.90 16.90
C LEU A 8 -41.09 31.55 16.87
N ARG A 9 -40.51 31.84 18.03
CA ARG A 9 -39.10 32.22 18.13
C ARG A 9 -38.25 30.95 18.01
N ILE A 10 -37.85 30.65 16.78
CA ILE A 10 -36.93 29.55 16.47
C ILE A 10 -35.52 30.07 16.72
N THR A 11 -34.95 29.76 17.89
CA THR A 11 -33.54 30.04 18.17
C THR A 11 -32.72 28.88 17.62
N LEU A 12 -32.14 29.05 16.44
CA LEU A 12 -31.18 28.10 15.88
C LEU A 12 -29.96 28.06 16.81
N SER A 13 -29.79 26.96 17.52
CA SER A 13 -28.51 26.66 18.17
C SER A 13 -27.56 26.23 17.06
N GLU A 14 -26.47 26.97 16.83
CA GLU A 14 -25.40 26.49 15.97
C GLU A 14 -24.92 25.14 16.50
N ASN A 15 -25.14 24.08 15.74
CA ASN A 15 -24.58 22.78 16.03
C ASN A 15 -23.09 22.82 15.64
N LEU A 16 -22.25 23.32 16.55
CA LEU A 16 -20.78 23.31 16.47
C LEU A 16 -20.19 21.90 16.66
N LEU A 17 -20.87 20.84 16.21
CA LEU A 17 -20.24 19.54 15.97
C LEU A 17 -19.40 19.59 14.68
N GLY A 18 -18.51 20.57 14.59
CA GLY A 18 -17.30 20.39 13.78
C GLY A 18 -16.40 19.50 14.60
N LEU A 19 -16.25 18.22 14.23
CA LEU A 19 -15.19 17.38 14.79
C LEU A 19 -13.89 18.18 14.66
N GLU A 20 -13.36 18.68 15.77
CA GLU A 20 -12.08 19.36 15.79
C GLU A 20 -11.03 18.30 15.50
N GLU A 21 -10.70 18.12 14.22
CA GLU A 21 -9.67 17.18 13.81
C GLU A 21 -8.35 17.67 14.42
N VAL A 22 -7.88 16.93 15.41
CA VAL A 22 -6.61 17.16 16.09
C VAL A 22 -5.54 16.48 15.26
N VAL A 23 -4.52 17.23 14.87
CA VAL A 23 -3.39 16.74 14.09
C VAL A 23 -2.18 16.64 15.02
N VAL A 24 -1.47 15.52 14.94
CA VAL A 24 -0.21 15.35 15.68
C VAL A 24 0.92 16.04 14.92
N VAL A 25 1.64 16.93 15.59
CA VAL A 25 2.81 17.62 15.04
C VAL A 25 3.96 17.51 16.03
N GLY A 26 4.98 16.75 15.67
CA GLY A 26 6.10 16.49 16.58
C GLY A 26 5.63 15.70 17.81
N TYR A 27 5.79 16.31 18.99
CA TYR A 27 5.38 15.77 20.28
C TYR A 27 4.06 16.34 20.80
N GLY A 28 3.43 17.26 20.07
CA GLY A 28 2.21 17.95 20.48
C GLY A 28 1.03 17.68 19.57
N THR A 29 -0.17 18.01 20.06
CA THR A 29 -1.40 17.97 19.29
C THR A 29 -1.89 19.40 19.04
N VAL A 30 -2.13 19.77 17.79
CA VAL A 30 -2.68 21.07 17.43
C VAL A 30 -3.97 20.90 16.63
N LYS A 31 -4.91 21.83 16.77
CA LYS A 31 -6.11 21.83 15.93
C LYS A 31 -5.69 22.11 14.50
N LYS A 32 -6.27 21.38 13.54
CA LYS A 32 -5.95 21.54 12.10
C LYS A 32 -6.06 23.00 11.61
N ARG A 33 -6.98 23.79 12.19
CA ARG A 33 -7.20 25.21 11.87
C ARG A 33 -6.08 26.15 12.32
N ASP A 34 -5.35 25.80 13.38
CA ASP A 34 -4.34 26.65 14.01
C ASP A 34 -2.94 26.34 13.47
N LEU A 35 -2.86 25.41 12.52
CA LEU A 35 -1.63 24.96 11.92
C LEU A 35 -1.19 25.91 10.81
N THR A 36 -0.04 26.56 10.99
CA THR A 36 0.53 27.51 10.02
C THR A 36 1.37 26.85 8.92
N GLY A 37 1.69 25.55 9.05
CA GLY A 37 2.47 24.78 8.07
C GLY A 37 1.63 23.82 7.22
N SER A 38 2.13 23.43 6.05
CA SER A 38 1.49 22.46 5.16
C SER A 38 1.62 21.04 5.70
N VAL A 39 0.51 20.53 6.24
CA VAL A 39 0.37 19.12 6.66
C VAL A 39 -0.78 18.45 5.91
N SER A 40 -0.56 17.22 5.44
CA SER A 40 -1.65 16.33 5.03
C SER A 40 -2.00 15.39 6.15
N SER A 41 -3.28 15.19 6.42
CA SER A 41 -3.79 14.13 7.29
C SER A 41 -4.48 13.07 6.43
N VAL A 42 -4.23 11.79 6.71
CA VAL A 42 -5.00 10.65 6.20
C VAL A 42 -5.55 9.90 7.41
N GLY A 43 -6.88 9.87 7.54
CA GLY A 43 -7.56 9.23 8.67
C GLY A 43 -7.77 7.73 8.50
N ALA A 44 -8.04 7.03 9.61
CA ALA A 44 -8.26 5.57 9.63
C ALA A 44 -9.38 5.09 8.68
N GLU A 45 -10.47 5.85 8.53
CA GLU A 45 -11.57 5.46 7.64
C GLU A 45 -11.12 5.35 6.18
N ASP A 46 -10.19 6.22 5.78
CA ASP A 46 -9.65 6.24 4.44
C ASP A 46 -8.66 5.11 4.20
N LEU A 47 -7.90 4.74 5.23
CA LEU A 47 -7.01 3.57 5.18
C LEU A 47 -7.80 2.25 5.07
N LYS A 48 -8.97 2.16 5.70
CA LYS A 48 -9.82 0.96 5.68
C LYS A 48 -10.54 0.72 4.36
N LYS A 49 -10.75 1.76 3.54
CA LYS A 49 -11.46 1.65 2.25
C LYS A 49 -10.68 0.88 1.18
N VAL A 50 -9.37 0.69 1.36
CA VAL A 50 -8.53 -0.01 0.38
C VAL A 50 -7.89 -1.24 1.04
N PRO A 51 -8.10 -2.45 0.49
CA PRO A 51 -7.37 -3.63 0.92
C PRO A 51 -5.94 -3.57 0.37
N VAL A 52 -5.09 -2.74 0.99
CA VAL A 52 -3.66 -2.68 0.68
C VAL A 52 -2.86 -3.55 1.63
N THR A 53 -1.73 -4.06 1.13
CA THR A 53 -0.80 -4.90 1.89
C THR A 53 -0.08 -4.10 2.98
N SER A 54 0.09 -2.80 2.74
CA SER A 54 0.86 -1.89 3.58
C SER A 54 0.26 -0.48 3.52
N PHE A 55 0.30 0.27 4.62
CA PHE A 55 -0.40 1.56 4.71
C PHE A 55 0.22 2.64 3.81
N ASP A 56 1.50 2.51 3.47
CA ASP A 56 2.23 3.33 2.49
C ASP A 56 1.55 3.33 1.12
N GLN A 57 0.95 2.22 0.70
CA GLN A 57 0.12 2.17 -0.50
C GLN A 57 -1.22 2.90 -0.29
N ALA A 58 -1.82 2.84 0.90
CA ALA A 58 -3.10 3.51 1.18
C ALA A 58 -3.00 5.04 1.13
N ILE A 59 -1.81 5.61 1.35
CA ILE A 59 -1.56 7.06 1.25
C ILE A 59 -1.55 7.53 -0.22
N GLN A 60 -1.33 6.61 -1.18
CA GLN A 60 -1.22 6.94 -2.59
C GLN A 60 -2.46 7.71 -3.09
N GLY A 61 -2.23 8.92 -3.60
CA GLY A 61 -3.29 9.79 -4.12
C GLY A 61 -4.18 10.44 -3.05
N ARG A 62 -4.01 10.14 -1.76
CA ARG A 62 -4.79 10.72 -0.66
C ARG A 62 -4.09 11.90 0.04
N ALA A 63 -2.79 12.05 -0.17
CA ALA A 63 -2.03 13.18 0.35
C ALA A 63 -1.43 14.04 -0.78
N ALA A 64 -1.76 15.33 -0.80
CA ALA A 64 -1.27 16.25 -1.82
C ALA A 64 0.26 16.42 -1.75
N GLY A 65 0.95 16.39 -2.88
CA GLY A 65 2.41 16.55 -2.94
C GLY A 65 3.18 15.35 -2.35
N VAL A 66 2.53 14.20 -2.19
CA VAL A 66 3.17 12.95 -1.79
C VAL A 66 3.13 12.00 -2.98
N GLN A 67 4.31 11.63 -3.47
CA GLN A 67 4.47 10.65 -4.52
C GLN A 67 4.81 9.30 -3.89
N VAL A 68 3.98 8.30 -4.15
CA VAL A 68 4.18 6.92 -3.71
C VAL A 68 4.47 6.09 -4.95
N THR A 69 5.67 5.52 -5.04
CA THR A 69 6.05 4.63 -6.14
C THR A 69 6.38 3.25 -5.61
N GLN A 70 5.61 2.27 -6.05
CA GLN A 70 5.89 0.87 -5.77
C GLN A 70 7.05 0.40 -6.66
N ALA A 71 8.13 -0.10 -6.04
CA ALA A 71 9.32 -0.54 -6.77
C ALA A 71 9.09 -1.87 -7.51
N SER A 72 8.22 -2.72 -6.96
CA SER A 72 7.82 -3.98 -7.57
C SER A 72 6.42 -4.40 -7.12
N SER A 73 5.69 -5.09 -7.98
CA SER A 73 4.38 -5.67 -7.68
C SER A 73 4.46 -7.02 -6.95
N ALA A 74 5.63 -7.33 -6.38
CA ALA A 74 5.79 -8.51 -5.53
C ALA A 74 4.99 -8.34 -4.22
N PRO A 75 4.40 -9.41 -3.67
CA PRO A 75 3.80 -9.39 -2.34
C PRO A 75 4.77 -8.81 -1.30
N GLY A 76 4.30 -7.88 -0.46
CA GLY A 76 5.14 -7.21 0.54
C GLY A 76 6.29 -6.35 -0.01
N GLY A 77 6.29 -6.06 -1.31
CA GLY A 77 7.34 -5.28 -1.99
C GLY A 77 7.52 -3.87 -1.42
N ARG A 78 8.76 -3.35 -1.51
CA ARG A 78 9.10 -2.03 -1.00
C ARG A 78 8.38 -0.92 -1.78
N VAL A 79 7.78 0.00 -1.05
CA VAL A 79 7.20 1.22 -1.58
C VAL A 79 8.12 2.38 -1.21
N MET A 80 8.42 3.23 -2.18
CA MET A 80 9.17 4.46 -1.98
C MET A 80 8.21 5.63 -1.87
N ILE A 81 8.31 6.40 -0.80
CA ILE A 81 7.55 7.64 -0.60
C ILE A 81 8.49 8.82 -0.83
N ARG A 82 8.02 9.82 -1.57
CA ARG A 82 8.69 11.11 -1.75
C ARG A 82 7.72 12.23 -1.43
N VAL A 83 8.13 13.15 -0.58
CA VAL A 83 7.33 14.32 -0.21
C VAL A 83 7.90 15.52 -0.97
N ARG A 84 7.08 16.13 -1.84
CA ARG A 84 7.43 17.27 -2.70
C ARG A 84 8.61 17.04 -3.65
N GLY A 85 8.80 15.80 -4.11
CA GLY A 85 9.81 15.45 -5.11
C GLY A 85 11.13 14.97 -4.51
N GLY A 86 12.22 15.07 -5.28
CA GLY A 86 13.57 14.69 -4.83
C GLY A 86 14.41 15.92 -4.51
N ASN A 87 14.89 16.02 -3.27
CA ASN A 87 15.71 17.15 -2.80
C ASN A 87 17.22 16.91 -2.98
N SER A 88 17.62 15.67 -3.28
CA SER A 88 19.01 15.27 -3.47
C SER A 88 19.19 14.47 -4.76
N LEU A 89 20.31 14.70 -5.43
CA LEU A 89 20.74 13.95 -6.61
C LEU A 89 21.51 12.66 -6.23
N THR A 90 22.18 12.66 -5.07
CA THR A 90 23.11 11.59 -4.66
C THR A 90 22.74 10.90 -3.35
N SER A 91 21.90 11.53 -2.52
CA SER A 91 21.43 10.98 -1.23
C SER A 91 20.01 10.45 -1.31
N SER A 92 19.57 9.73 -0.27
CA SER A 92 18.19 9.26 -0.16
C SER A 92 17.22 10.43 -0.08
N ASN A 93 16.10 10.31 -0.81
CA ASN A 93 14.98 11.25 -0.81
C ASN A 93 13.77 10.70 -0.03
N GLU A 94 13.95 9.63 0.75
CA GLU A 94 12.87 9.10 1.60
C GLU A 94 12.64 10.02 2.80
N PRO A 95 11.37 10.17 3.23
CA PRO A 95 11.03 10.94 4.43
C PRO A 95 11.44 10.18 5.70
N LEU A 96 11.48 10.90 6.82
CA LEU A 96 11.59 10.27 8.13
C LEU A 96 10.23 9.70 8.54
N TYR A 97 10.18 8.41 8.88
CA TYR A 97 8.98 7.80 9.46
C TYR A 97 9.04 7.90 10.99
N VAL A 98 7.93 8.27 11.62
CA VAL A 98 7.84 8.38 13.08
C VAL A 98 6.58 7.66 13.53
N VAL A 99 6.72 6.63 14.36
CA VAL A 99 5.59 5.85 14.86
C VAL A 99 5.48 6.09 16.36
N ASP A 100 4.33 6.62 16.79
CA ASP A 100 4.07 6.98 18.20
C ASP A 100 5.19 7.83 18.85
N GLY A 101 5.86 8.68 18.06
CA GLY A 101 6.95 9.55 18.50
C GLY A 101 8.35 8.96 18.34
N TYR A 102 8.50 7.69 17.96
CA TYR A 102 9.80 7.05 17.72
C TYR A 102 10.14 7.02 16.23
N PRO A 103 11.31 7.55 15.81
CA PRO A 103 11.72 7.52 14.42
C PRO A 103 12.10 6.10 13.98
N ILE A 104 11.58 5.67 12.82
CA ILE A 104 11.93 4.42 12.14
C ILE A 104 12.70 4.76 10.87
N TYR A 105 13.79 4.03 10.65
CA TYR A 105 14.65 4.22 9.48
C TYR A 105 14.40 3.11 8.47
N ALA A 106 14.01 3.49 7.25
CA ALA A 106 14.07 2.62 6.08
C ALA A 106 15.53 2.26 5.82
N GLY A 107 15.91 1.04 6.23
CA GLY A 107 17.30 0.57 6.17
C GLY A 107 17.73 -0.30 7.36
N SER A 108 16.96 -0.32 8.45
CA SER A 108 17.19 -1.26 9.56
C SER A 108 16.64 -2.64 9.18
N SER A 109 17.37 -3.35 8.33
CA SER A 109 17.15 -4.77 8.10
C SER A 109 17.12 -5.49 9.44
N ALA A 110 15.98 -6.11 9.75
CA ALA A 110 15.96 -7.25 10.66
C ALA A 110 16.71 -8.41 9.95
N GLY A 111 18.04 -8.36 9.98
CA GLY A 111 18.93 -9.52 9.84
C GLY A 111 18.76 -10.44 8.63
N GLY A 112 18.63 -9.94 7.40
CA GLY A 112 18.59 -10.80 6.21
C GLY A 112 19.17 -10.16 4.94
N ASN A 113 20.05 -10.88 4.24
CA ASN A 113 20.59 -10.55 2.91
C ASN A 113 19.53 -10.79 1.81
N GLY A 114 18.40 -10.07 1.87
CA GLY A 114 17.30 -10.20 0.91
C GLY A 114 16.62 -8.85 0.70
N ALA A 115 16.14 -8.63 -0.54
CA ALA A 115 15.51 -7.40 -1.05
C ALA A 115 14.84 -6.53 0.04
N GLY A 116 15.31 -5.28 0.15
CA GLY A 116 14.98 -4.35 1.24
C GLY A 116 13.52 -4.37 1.64
N GLN A 117 13.23 -5.01 2.78
CA GLN A 117 11.89 -5.02 3.34
C GLN A 117 11.53 -3.60 3.82
N ASN A 118 10.30 -3.19 3.55
CA ASN A 118 9.77 -1.94 4.06
C ASN A 118 9.61 -2.08 5.58
N PRO A 119 10.32 -1.33 6.44
CA PRO A 119 10.13 -1.46 7.89
C PRO A 119 8.69 -1.16 8.32
N LEU A 120 7.96 -0.40 7.49
CA LEU A 120 6.56 -0.06 7.68
C LEU A 120 5.61 -1.21 7.35
N SER A 121 6.05 -2.21 6.57
CA SER A 121 5.24 -3.41 6.33
C SER A 121 5.09 -4.26 7.59
N THR A 122 5.83 -4.01 8.67
CA THR A 122 5.63 -4.69 9.95
C THR A 122 4.43 -4.15 10.74
N ILE A 123 3.97 -2.94 10.42
CA ILE A 123 2.87 -2.28 11.13
C ILE A 123 1.56 -2.63 10.43
N ASN A 124 0.57 -3.03 11.22
CA ASN A 124 -0.76 -3.30 10.72
C ASN A 124 -1.53 -2.01 10.45
N THR A 125 -2.14 -1.90 9.26
CA THR A 125 -3.01 -0.78 8.86
C THR A 125 -4.19 -0.61 9.81
N SER A 126 -4.72 -1.70 10.36
CA SER A 126 -5.88 -1.67 11.27
C SER A 126 -5.57 -1.04 12.63
N ASP A 127 -4.29 -0.94 12.99
CA ASP A 127 -3.86 -0.33 14.25
C ASP A 127 -3.57 1.17 14.11
N ILE A 128 -3.60 1.71 12.89
CA ILE A 128 -3.33 3.12 12.60
C ILE A 128 -4.62 3.94 12.84
N VAL A 129 -4.48 5.03 13.59
CA VAL A 129 -5.54 6.03 13.80
C VAL A 129 -5.45 7.11 12.73
N SER A 130 -4.24 7.61 12.49
CA SER A 130 -3.99 8.69 11.56
C SER A 130 -2.56 8.65 11.06
N ILE A 131 -2.37 9.20 9.86
CA ILE A 131 -1.07 9.43 9.26
C ILE A 131 -0.96 10.92 8.93
N GLU A 132 -0.05 11.60 9.60
CA GLU A 132 0.24 13.01 9.36
C GLU A 132 1.53 13.17 8.56
N ILE A 133 1.48 13.93 7.47
CA ILE A 133 2.62 14.13 6.58
C ILE A 133 3.01 15.60 6.65
N LEU A 134 4.14 15.87 7.29
CA LEU A 134 4.75 17.18 7.43
C LEU A 134 5.60 17.48 6.19
N LYS A 135 5.22 18.50 5.43
CA LYS A 135 5.82 18.82 4.12
C LYS A 135 6.70 20.06 4.13
N ASP A 136 6.53 20.93 5.12
CA ASP A 136 7.23 22.21 5.23
C ASP A 136 8.31 22.17 6.30
N ALA A 137 9.36 22.96 6.09
CA ALA A 137 10.48 23.12 7.01
C ALA A 137 10.04 23.58 8.42
N SER A 138 8.98 24.38 8.54
CA SER A 138 8.46 24.81 9.85
C SER A 138 7.83 23.66 10.64
N ALA A 139 7.15 22.74 9.95
CA ALA A 139 6.54 21.58 10.56
C ALA A 139 7.59 20.48 10.86
N THR A 140 8.60 20.32 10.01
CA THR A 140 9.66 19.32 10.18
C THR A 140 10.81 19.76 11.07
N ALA A 141 10.92 21.04 11.42
CA ALA A 141 12.00 21.61 12.24
C ALA A 141 12.24 20.87 13.57
N ILE A 142 11.17 20.33 14.18
CA ILE A 142 11.25 19.54 15.43
C ILE A 142 12.12 18.29 15.25
N TYR A 143 12.13 17.71 14.04
CA TYR A 143 12.91 16.52 13.69
C TYR A 143 14.28 16.87 13.08
N GLY A 144 14.61 18.16 13.00
CA GLY A 144 15.89 18.67 12.53
C GLY A 144 16.22 18.29 11.09
N ALA A 145 17.51 18.14 10.79
CA ALA A 145 18.01 17.82 9.45
C ALA A 145 17.44 16.51 8.87
N ARG A 146 16.99 15.58 9.73
CA ARG A 146 16.39 14.31 9.31
C ARG A 146 14.99 14.48 8.71
N GLY A 147 14.31 15.59 9.02
CA GLY A 147 13.03 15.96 8.42
C GLY A 147 13.14 16.78 7.12
N ALA A 148 14.34 16.95 6.56
CA ALA A 148 14.56 17.76 5.36
C ALA A 148 13.81 17.24 4.12
N ASN A 149 13.57 15.92 4.05
CA ASN A 149 12.80 15.26 3.00
C ASN A 149 11.30 15.10 3.35
N GLY A 150 10.83 15.75 4.42
CA GLY A 150 9.51 15.53 5.00
C GLY A 150 9.51 14.51 6.13
N VAL A 151 8.42 14.50 6.92
CA VAL A 151 8.21 13.56 8.02
C VAL A 151 6.81 12.95 7.90
N VAL A 152 6.74 11.62 8.01
CA VAL A 152 5.48 10.86 8.04
C VAL A 152 5.28 10.35 9.46
N LEU A 153 4.35 10.96 10.19
CA LEU A 153 3.94 10.55 11.52
C LEU A 153 2.82 9.54 11.40
N ILE A 154 2.91 8.48 12.18
CA ILE A 154 1.93 7.41 12.25
C ILE A 154 1.51 7.32 13.72
N THR A 155 0.25 7.63 13.96
CA THR A 155 -0.35 7.51 15.29
C THR A 155 -1.14 6.22 15.35
N THR A 156 -0.86 5.40 16.37
CA THR A 156 -1.54 4.11 16.51
C THR A 156 -2.65 4.16 17.57
N LYS A 157 -3.56 3.20 17.54
CA LYS A 157 -4.69 3.10 18.47
C LYS A 157 -4.18 2.96 19.90
N ARG A 158 -4.74 3.77 20.80
CA ARG A 158 -4.47 3.70 22.24
C ARG A 158 -5.75 3.32 22.97
N GLY A 159 -5.60 2.73 24.16
CA GLY A 159 -6.73 2.41 25.02
C GLY A 159 -7.56 3.66 25.30
N GLN A 160 -8.88 3.55 25.15
CA GLN A 160 -9.82 4.64 25.43
C GLN A 160 -10.60 4.33 26.70
N GLN A 161 -10.97 5.37 27.44
CA GLN A 161 -11.88 5.22 28.57
C GLN A 161 -13.26 4.86 28.05
N GLY A 162 -13.89 3.87 28.66
CA GLY A 162 -15.24 3.45 28.33
C GLY A 162 -15.40 1.94 28.33
N ARG A 163 -16.54 1.50 27.81
CA ARG A 163 -16.87 0.07 27.71
C ARG A 163 -15.83 -0.63 26.83
N THR A 164 -15.47 -1.83 27.23
CA THR A 164 -14.62 -2.70 26.43
C THR A 164 -15.31 -2.97 25.08
N GLN A 165 -14.61 -2.62 24.01
CA GLN A 165 -15.02 -2.85 22.63
C GLN A 165 -14.12 -3.91 22.02
N VAL A 166 -14.75 -4.91 21.42
CA VAL A 166 -14.09 -5.96 20.67
C VAL A 166 -14.41 -5.74 19.20
N THR A 167 -13.37 -5.63 18.37
CA THR A 167 -13.49 -5.46 16.93
C THR A 167 -12.82 -6.63 16.23
N PHE A 168 -13.51 -7.20 15.26
CA PHE A 168 -13.00 -8.24 14.37
C PHE A 168 -13.20 -7.77 12.93
N ASP A 169 -12.12 -7.69 12.17
CA ASP A 169 -12.13 -7.32 10.76
C ASP A 169 -11.43 -8.44 9.96
N GLY A 170 -12.08 -8.96 8.94
CA GLY A 170 -11.51 -10.01 8.11
C GLY A 170 -11.94 -9.92 6.66
N TYR A 171 -11.05 -10.28 5.74
CA TYR A 171 -11.36 -10.42 4.33
C TYR A 171 -10.58 -11.55 3.68
N TYR A 172 -11.14 -12.06 2.59
CA TYR A 172 -10.54 -13.05 1.72
C TYR A 172 -10.78 -12.65 0.26
N GLY A 173 -9.77 -12.83 -0.58
CA GLY A 173 -9.83 -12.49 -2.00
C GLY A 173 -8.88 -13.34 -2.82
N THR A 174 -8.98 -13.20 -4.15
CA THR A 174 -8.06 -13.82 -5.10
C THR A 174 -7.52 -12.76 -6.05
N GLN A 175 -6.27 -12.90 -6.44
CA GLN A 175 -5.55 -12.00 -7.31
C GLN A 175 -5.22 -12.71 -8.62
N THR A 176 -5.51 -12.05 -9.72
CA THR A 176 -5.21 -12.53 -11.08
C THR A 176 -4.49 -11.45 -11.86
N ILE A 177 -3.79 -11.86 -12.93
CA ILE A 177 -3.16 -10.93 -13.85
C ILE A 177 -4.23 -10.16 -14.62
N ALA A 178 -4.13 -8.83 -14.66
CA ALA A 178 -5.11 -7.98 -15.33
C ALA A 178 -5.03 -8.09 -16.86
N HIS A 179 -3.82 -8.18 -17.40
CA HIS A 179 -3.55 -8.28 -18.83
C HIS A 179 -2.37 -9.23 -19.08
N LYS A 180 -2.60 -10.26 -19.90
CA LYS A 180 -1.53 -11.05 -20.51
C LYS A 180 -1.10 -10.35 -21.81
N LEU A 181 0.15 -10.51 -22.22
CA LEU A 181 0.61 -10.07 -23.53
C LEU A 181 0.07 -11.02 -24.60
N ASP A 182 -0.42 -10.48 -25.71
CA ASP A 182 -0.76 -11.29 -26.88
C ASP A 182 0.54 -11.75 -27.53
N MET A 183 0.85 -13.03 -27.37
CA MET A 183 2.06 -13.65 -27.89
C MET A 183 1.70 -14.56 -29.06
N MET A 184 2.58 -14.62 -30.06
CA MET A 184 2.47 -15.62 -31.11
C MET A 184 2.57 -17.03 -30.53
N ASN A 185 1.74 -17.93 -31.02
CA ASN A 185 1.84 -19.34 -30.72
C ASN A 185 2.97 -20.01 -31.55
N ALA A 186 3.29 -21.27 -31.26
CA ALA A 186 4.43 -21.95 -31.91
C ALA A 186 4.30 -22.02 -33.46
N GLN A 187 3.09 -22.26 -33.96
CA GLN A 187 2.81 -22.28 -35.41
C GLN A 187 2.96 -20.89 -36.03
N GLU A 188 2.36 -19.86 -35.43
CA GLU A 188 2.46 -18.47 -35.91
C GLU A 188 3.91 -17.99 -35.96
N TYR A 189 4.70 -18.35 -34.94
CA TYR A 189 6.13 -18.07 -34.92
C TYR A 189 6.87 -18.75 -36.07
N ALA A 190 6.60 -20.03 -36.34
CA ALA A 190 7.22 -20.76 -37.45
C ALA A 190 6.85 -20.18 -38.82
N ILE A 191 5.60 -19.74 -39.00
CA ILE A 191 5.14 -19.04 -40.21
C ILE A 191 5.89 -17.71 -40.36
N LEU A 192 5.97 -16.90 -39.30
CA LEU A 192 6.69 -15.63 -39.31
C LEU A 192 8.17 -15.81 -39.69
N VAL A 193 8.84 -16.83 -39.15
CA VAL A 193 10.24 -17.15 -39.48
C VAL A 193 10.39 -17.48 -40.97
N ASN A 194 9.45 -18.25 -41.54
CA ASN A 194 9.46 -18.57 -42.96
C ASN A 194 9.17 -17.36 -43.85
N GLU A 195 8.23 -16.50 -43.46
CA GLU A 195 7.93 -15.25 -44.17
C GLU A 195 9.16 -14.33 -44.19
N ALA A 196 9.85 -14.18 -43.06
CA ALA A 196 11.09 -13.41 -42.97
C ALA A 196 12.18 -13.96 -43.91
N ARG A 197 12.40 -15.29 -43.91
CA ARG A 197 13.38 -15.93 -44.81
C ARG A 197 13.01 -15.78 -46.28
N THR A 198 11.73 -15.89 -46.60
CA THR A 198 11.23 -15.74 -47.97
C THR A 198 11.43 -14.31 -48.48
N ASN A 199 11.19 -13.31 -47.62
CA ASN A 199 11.46 -11.90 -47.92
C ASN A 199 12.95 -11.64 -48.18
N ASP A 200 13.83 -12.34 -47.46
CA ASP A 200 15.29 -12.32 -47.66
C ASP A 200 15.78 -13.20 -48.82
N LYS A 201 14.86 -13.83 -49.58
CA LYS A 201 15.15 -14.76 -50.69
C LYS A 201 15.97 -15.98 -50.26
N GLN A 202 15.80 -16.41 -49.01
CA GLN A 202 16.43 -17.60 -48.45
C GLN A 202 15.43 -18.76 -48.39
N ALA A 203 15.94 -19.98 -48.27
CA ALA A 203 15.09 -21.15 -48.06
C ALA A 203 14.36 -21.05 -46.72
N VAL A 204 13.11 -21.53 -46.70
CA VAL A 204 12.29 -21.63 -45.48
C VAL A 204 12.93 -22.58 -44.47
N VAL A 205 12.68 -22.34 -43.18
CA VAL A 205 13.24 -23.13 -42.08
C VAL A 205 12.29 -24.26 -41.69
N PHE A 206 10.98 -24.06 -41.82
CA PHE A 206 9.96 -25.03 -41.44
C PHE A 206 9.05 -25.38 -42.64
N PRO A 207 8.76 -26.66 -42.92
CA PRO A 207 9.48 -27.83 -42.43
C PRO A 207 10.89 -27.89 -43.04
N ASN A 208 11.86 -28.41 -42.27
CA ASN A 208 13.16 -28.79 -42.81
C ASN A 208 13.16 -30.28 -43.15
N PRO A 209 13.24 -30.70 -44.43
CA PRO A 209 13.25 -32.13 -44.80
C PRO A 209 14.41 -32.92 -44.19
N ASN A 210 15.53 -32.24 -43.85
CA ASN A 210 16.71 -32.88 -43.28
C ASN A 210 16.68 -32.95 -41.74
N ASP A 211 15.77 -32.23 -41.09
CA ASP A 211 15.62 -32.21 -39.63
C ASP A 211 14.16 -31.89 -39.24
N LEU A 212 13.28 -32.85 -39.52
CA LEU A 212 11.86 -32.76 -39.16
C LEU A 212 11.60 -32.84 -37.65
N TYR A 213 12.59 -33.24 -36.84
CA TYR A 213 12.43 -33.33 -35.39
C TYR A 213 12.52 -31.95 -34.74
N ASN A 214 13.55 -31.15 -35.09
CA ASN A 214 13.68 -29.79 -34.55
C ASN A 214 12.88 -28.75 -35.36
N PHE A 215 12.64 -29.02 -36.66
CA PHE A 215 11.95 -28.10 -37.57
C PHE A 215 10.83 -28.81 -38.34
N PRO A 216 9.77 -29.26 -37.65
CA PRO A 216 8.63 -29.94 -38.28
C PRO A 216 7.77 -28.95 -39.10
N ASP A 217 6.70 -29.46 -39.72
CA ASP A 217 5.71 -28.62 -40.41
C ASP A 217 5.10 -27.62 -39.40
N PRO A 218 5.02 -26.31 -39.72
CA PRO A 218 4.37 -25.32 -38.87
C PRO A 218 2.98 -25.75 -38.37
N ALA A 219 2.17 -26.41 -39.21
CA ALA A 219 0.84 -26.88 -38.83
C ALA A 219 0.84 -27.96 -37.75
N SER A 220 1.94 -28.70 -37.61
CA SER A 220 2.10 -29.77 -36.60
C SER A 220 2.57 -29.27 -35.23
N LEU A 221 3.12 -28.04 -35.15
CA LEU A 221 3.58 -27.43 -33.89
C LEU A 221 2.43 -27.06 -32.94
N GLY A 222 1.24 -26.84 -33.50
CA GLY A 222 0.06 -26.40 -32.74
C GLY A 222 0.33 -25.09 -31.98
N LYS A 223 -0.26 -24.95 -30.78
CA LYS A 223 -0.13 -23.73 -29.97
C LYS A 223 1.21 -23.63 -29.22
N GLY A 224 1.90 -24.74 -28.97
CA GLY A 224 3.06 -24.78 -28.08
C GLY A 224 2.69 -24.56 -26.61
N VAL A 225 3.70 -24.20 -25.79
CA VAL A 225 3.54 -23.93 -24.36
C VAL A 225 3.28 -22.44 -24.14
N ASP A 226 2.20 -22.11 -23.43
CA ASP A 226 1.97 -20.75 -22.95
C ASP A 226 2.77 -20.50 -21.66
N TRP A 227 3.94 -19.88 -21.82
CA TRP A 227 4.80 -19.52 -20.69
C TRP A 227 4.16 -18.54 -19.72
N GLN A 228 3.23 -17.69 -20.17
CA GLN A 228 2.53 -16.78 -19.27
C GLN A 228 1.57 -17.56 -18.37
N ASP A 229 0.89 -18.58 -18.91
CA ASP A 229 0.03 -19.46 -18.10
C ASP A 229 0.83 -20.37 -17.16
N GLU A 230 2.05 -20.75 -17.54
CA GLU A 230 2.91 -21.55 -16.69
C GLU A 230 3.49 -20.76 -15.52
N ILE A 231 3.76 -19.46 -15.69
CA ILE A 231 4.37 -18.62 -14.65
C ILE A 231 3.30 -18.01 -13.73
N PHE A 232 2.18 -17.56 -14.31
CA PHE A 232 1.13 -16.88 -13.58
C PHE A 232 0.11 -17.86 -12.99
N ARG A 233 -0.47 -17.49 -11.84
CA ARG A 233 -1.54 -18.22 -11.18
C ARG A 233 -2.54 -17.26 -10.54
N SER A 234 -3.74 -17.77 -10.28
CA SER A 234 -4.66 -17.11 -9.35
C SER A 234 -4.14 -17.31 -7.93
N ALA A 235 -3.91 -16.23 -7.20
CA ALA A 235 -3.25 -16.28 -5.90
C ALA A 235 -4.18 -15.74 -4.79
N PRO A 236 -4.39 -16.49 -3.69
CA PRO A 236 -5.24 -16.02 -2.60
C PRO A 236 -4.58 -14.91 -1.77
N VAL A 237 -5.42 -14.01 -1.25
CA VAL A 237 -5.05 -12.97 -0.28
C VAL A 237 -6.05 -12.96 0.86
N GLN A 238 -5.55 -12.86 2.09
CA GLN A 238 -6.36 -12.92 3.30
C GLN A 238 -5.82 -12.00 4.39
N SER A 239 -6.73 -11.43 5.17
CA SER A 239 -6.39 -10.64 6.36
C SER A 239 -7.38 -10.90 7.46
N TYR A 240 -6.88 -11.03 8.69
CA TYR A 240 -7.67 -11.13 9.90
C TYR A 240 -7.08 -10.22 10.96
N ASN A 241 -7.92 -9.40 11.58
CA ASN A 241 -7.54 -8.45 12.61
C ASN A 241 -8.51 -8.57 13.78
N VAL A 242 -7.95 -8.65 14.99
CA VAL A 242 -8.71 -8.69 16.23
C VAL A 242 -8.17 -7.60 17.14
N GLY A 243 -9.06 -6.78 17.69
CA GLY A 243 -8.69 -5.71 18.61
C GLY A 243 -9.63 -5.67 19.80
N ILE A 244 -9.07 -5.49 20.99
CA ILE A 244 -9.78 -5.31 22.25
C ILE A 244 -9.29 -4.00 22.87
N ASN A 245 -10.19 -3.03 22.97
CA ASN A 245 -9.89 -1.73 23.56
C ASN A 245 -10.86 -1.46 24.70
N GLY A 246 -10.36 -0.90 25.80
CA GLY A 246 -11.22 -0.51 26.91
C GLY A 246 -10.43 0.09 28.06
N GLY A 247 -11.15 0.47 29.11
CA GLY A 247 -10.52 1.02 30.29
C GLY A 247 -11.43 1.94 31.08
N ASN A 248 -10.99 2.29 32.27
CA ASN A 248 -11.60 3.33 33.09
C ASN A 248 -10.72 4.59 33.09
N GLU A 249 -11.07 5.56 33.94
CA GLU A 249 -10.34 6.83 34.10
C GLU A 249 -8.85 6.63 34.45
N ASN A 250 -8.55 5.56 35.21
CA ASN A 250 -7.23 5.31 35.79
C ASN A 250 -6.42 4.27 35.02
N THR A 251 -7.06 3.45 34.17
CA THR A 251 -6.40 2.36 33.46
C THR A 251 -7.03 2.19 32.09
N LYS A 252 -6.21 2.33 31.05
CA LYS A 252 -6.58 2.21 29.65
C LYS A 252 -5.75 1.09 29.03
N PHE A 253 -6.40 0.19 28.29
CA PHE A 253 -5.75 -0.92 27.62
C PHE A 253 -6.20 -1.05 26.17
N SER A 254 -5.29 -1.57 25.35
CA SER A 254 -5.49 -1.87 23.93
C SER A 254 -4.66 -3.12 23.63
N ILE A 255 -5.32 -4.19 23.23
CA ILE A 255 -4.68 -5.45 22.83
C ILE A 255 -5.12 -5.74 21.41
N GLY A 256 -4.19 -6.06 20.53
CA GLY A 256 -4.45 -6.29 19.11
C GLY A 256 -3.65 -7.45 18.55
N GLY A 257 -4.28 -8.26 17.70
CA GLY A 257 -3.62 -9.32 16.95
C GLY A 257 -3.99 -9.22 15.48
N SER A 258 -3.02 -9.44 14.59
CA SER A 258 -3.29 -9.48 13.16
C SER A 258 -2.53 -10.57 12.44
N TYR A 259 -3.16 -11.07 11.39
CA TYR A 259 -2.58 -11.95 10.41
C TYR A 259 -2.90 -11.43 9.01
N PHE A 260 -1.88 -11.37 8.17
CA PHE A 260 -2.00 -11.04 6.76
C PHE A 260 -1.20 -12.07 5.96
N GLY A 261 -1.84 -12.65 4.95
CA GLY A 261 -1.21 -13.61 4.05
C GLY A 261 -1.56 -13.26 2.61
N GLN A 262 -0.54 -13.12 1.77
CA GLN A 262 -0.69 -12.83 0.36
C GLN A 262 0.22 -13.76 -0.44
N GLU A 263 -0.39 -14.59 -1.29
CA GLU A 263 0.37 -15.30 -2.32
C GLU A 263 0.55 -14.41 -3.55
N GLY A 264 1.70 -14.51 -4.20
CA GLY A 264 1.96 -13.81 -5.44
C GLY A 264 1.37 -14.51 -6.65
N ILE A 265 0.93 -13.69 -7.62
CA ILE A 265 0.45 -14.15 -8.93
C ILE A 265 1.54 -14.87 -9.73
N ILE A 266 2.81 -14.63 -9.43
CA ILE A 266 3.95 -15.41 -9.95
C ILE A 266 4.21 -16.55 -8.97
N LYS A 267 4.29 -17.79 -9.48
CA LYS A 267 4.64 -18.97 -8.68
C LYS A 267 5.94 -18.71 -7.88
N ASN A 268 6.04 -19.23 -6.66
CA ASN A 268 7.17 -19.06 -5.74
C ASN A 268 7.40 -17.62 -5.23
N SER A 269 6.33 -16.82 -5.14
CA SER A 269 6.36 -15.55 -4.41
C SER A 269 5.21 -15.49 -3.42
N ASP A 270 5.47 -15.03 -2.20
CA ASP A 270 4.49 -14.86 -1.13
C ASP A 270 4.95 -13.81 -0.11
N PHE A 271 4.01 -13.37 0.73
CA PHE A 271 4.28 -12.51 1.87
C PHE A 271 3.30 -12.86 2.99
N GLN A 272 3.84 -13.05 4.19
CA GLN A 272 3.05 -13.29 5.38
C GLN A 272 3.51 -12.38 6.50
N ARG A 273 2.55 -11.85 7.26
CA ARG A 273 2.79 -11.00 8.42
C ARG A 273 1.86 -11.42 9.55
N ALA A 274 2.44 -11.67 10.71
CA ALA A 274 1.72 -11.76 11.97
C ALA A 274 2.19 -10.61 12.87
N SER A 275 1.25 -9.94 13.53
CA SER A 275 1.56 -8.93 14.54
C SER A 275 0.74 -9.15 15.80
N ALA A 276 1.33 -8.80 16.94
CA ALA A 276 0.67 -8.77 18.22
C ALA A 276 1.07 -7.47 18.95
N ARG A 277 0.11 -6.90 19.67
CA ARG A 277 0.25 -5.65 20.41
C ARG A 277 -0.50 -5.73 21.73
#